data_AF-A0A023EKQ2-F1
#
_entry.id   AF-A0A023EKQ2-F1
#
_cell.length_a   1.000
_cell.length_b   1.000
_cell.length_c   1.000
_cell.angle_alpha   90.00
_cell.angle_beta   90.00
_cell.angle_gamma   90.00
#
_symmetry.space_group_name_H-M   'P 1'
#
loop_
_entity.id
_entity.type
_entity.pdbx_description
1 polymer ?
#
loop_
_entity_poly.entity_id
_entity_poly.type
_entity_poly.pdbx_seq_one_letter_code
_entity_poly.pdbx_strand_id
1 'polypeptide(L)'
;DIADHCTDIVASAKVNEELNGKVVGCLKIKFREGKLHTDCEKQMTEVLHEQALNYKLNPLLQSVCKDEIQVLCSSGDGTPEEDHGMVEECLKQAFLQKRIINQACKVEVAELIQEGKADIYADPMLQRACAVDLLKYCSNVQSGNGRLLKCLEVILQDESKALDDECKTTLTKRMEMFRNAAVVIPQAENLSQLYTQVVDSPSKHYFLLVLFGCVSIVFISGLLCGRVSRRTIALKNK
;
A
#
# COMPACT_ATOMS: atom_id res chain seq x y z
N ASP A 1 -17.88 12.34 2.43
CA ASP A 1 -17.01 11.18 2.73
C ASP A 1 -17.54 10.22 3.79
N ILE A 2 -17.73 10.62 5.05
CA ILE A 2 -18.21 9.69 6.10
C ILE A 2 -19.56 9.07 5.71
N ALA A 3 -20.52 9.89 5.27
CA ALA A 3 -21.83 9.43 4.81
C ALA A 3 -21.78 8.65 3.48
N ASP A 4 -20.72 8.82 2.69
CA ASP A 4 -20.60 8.19 1.37
C ASP A 4 -19.86 6.85 1.44
N HIS A 5 -19.01 6.66 2.46
CA HIS A 5 -18.06 5.55 2.50
C HIS A 5 -17.99 4.81 3.84
N CYS A 6 -18.32 5.45 4.96
CA CYS A 6 -18.12 4.91 6.31
C CYS A 6 -19.41 4.83 7.12
N THR A 7 -20.57 4.94 6.46
CA THR A 7 -21.90 4.94 7.10
C THR A 7 -22.17 3.69 7.90
N ASP A 8 -21.70 2.53 7.45
CA ASP A 8 -21.88 1.25 8.15
C ASP A 8 -21.23 1.25 9.54
N ILE A 9 -20.14 2.00 9.73
CA ILE A 9 -19.46 2.13 11.03
C ILE A 9 -20.31 2.94 12.00
N VAL A 10 -20.96 4.00 11.51
CA VAL A 10 -21.85 4.84 12.31
C VAL A 10 -23.17 4.11 12.60
N ALA A 11 -23.69 3.37 11.62
CA ALA A 11 -24.95 2.63 11.74
C ALA A 11 -24.86 1.41 12.65
N SER A 12 -23.69 0.77 12.76
CA SER A 12 -23.46 -0.40 13.62
C SER A 12 -22.98 -0.06 15.03
N ALA A 13 -22.84 1.23 15.34
CA ALA A 13 -22.32 1.71 16.62
C ALA A 13 -23.23 1.34 17.80
N LYS A 14 -22.62 0.85 18.89
CA LYS A 14 -23.31 0.69 20.16
C LYS A 14 -23.42 2.03 20.90
N VAL A 15 -24.39 2.13 21.81
CA VAL A 15 -24.55 3.31 22.68
C VAL A 15 -23.29 3.47 23.54
N ASN A 16 -22.70 4.68 23.53
CA ASN A 16 -21.43 5.07 24.17
C ASN A 16 -20.16 4.44 23.58
N GLU A 17 -20.21 3.89 22.36
CA GLU A 17 -19.02 3.40 21.67
C GLU A 17 -18.22 4.57 21.05
N GLU A 18 -16.91 4.60 21.31
CA GLU A 18 -16.02 5.58 20.70
C GLU A 18 -15.76 5.20 19.22
N LEU A 19 -16.28 6.01 18.30
CA LEU A 19 -16.22 5.73 16.86
C LEU A 19 -15.03 6.39 16.16
N ASN A 20 -14.36 7.35 16.81
CA ASN A 20 -13.31 8.16 16.18
C ASN A 20 -12.22 7.29 15.55
N GLY A 21 -11.71 6.29 16.27
CA GLY A 21 -10.71 5.36 15.73
C GLY A 21 -11.21 4.53 14.54
N LYS A 22 -12.49 4.09 14.58
CA LYS A 22 -13.07 3.28 13.49
C LYS A 22 -13.32 4.10 12.23
N VAL A 23 -13.85 5.32 12.38
CA VAL A 23 -14.12 6.22 11.26
C VAL A 23 -12.80 6.65 10.61
N VAL A 24 -11.80 7.05 11.40
CA VAL A 24 -10.47 7.37 10.89
C VAL A 24 -9.85 6.17 10.17
N GLY A 25 -9.98 4.95 10.71
CA GLY A 25 -9.55 3.73 10.03
C GLY A 25 -10.21 3.53 8.66
N CYS A 26 -11.52 3.74 8.54
CA CYS A 26 -12.21 3.69 7.25
C CYS A 26 -11.74 4.79 6.28
N LEU A 27 -11.58 6.01 6.77
CA LEU A 27 -11.09 7.12 5.95
C LEU A 27 -9.66 6.89 5.46
N LYS A 28 -8.79 6.28 6.27
CA LYS A 28 -7.44 5.85 5.86
C LYS A 28 -7.48 4.88 4.67
N ILE A 29 -8.42 3.92 4.67
CA ILE A 29 -8.61 3.01 3.53
C ILE A 29 -9.00 3.82 2.29
N LYS A 30 -9.99 4.71 2.39
CA LYS A 30 -10.47 5.51 1.25
C LYS A 30 -9.44 6.53 0.75
N PHE A 31 -8.62 7.05 1.65
CA PHE A 31 -7.46 7.89 1.33
C PHE A 31 -6.48 7.13 0.43
N ARG A 32 -6.11 5.90 0.82
CA ARG A 32 -5.22 5.03 0.00
C ARG A 32 -5.83 4.64 -1.34
N GLU A 33 -7.15 4.51 -1.41
CA GLU A 33 -7.88 4.22 -2.64
C GLU A 33 -8.07 5.44 -3.54
N GLY A 34 -7.75 6.65 -3.07
CA GLY A 34 -7.97 7.89 -3.82
C GLY A 34 -9.45 8.26 -4.01
N LYS A 35 -10.30 7.84 -3.06
CA LYS A 35 -11.78 8.00 -3.17
C LYS A 35 -12.35 9.13 -2.33
N LEU A 36 -11.53 9.80 -1.53
CA LEU A 36 -11.99 10.92 -0.71
C LEU A 36 -12.20 12.17 -1.56
N HIS A 37 -13.16 12.99 -1.17
CA HIS A 37 -13.30 14.34 -1.71
C HIS A 37 -12.13 15.21 -1.25
N THR A 38 -11.78 16.23 -2.04
CA THR A 38 -10.58 17.05 -1.85
C THR A 38 -10.44 17.64 -0.45
N ASP A 39 -11.53 18.11 0.17
CA ASP A 39 -11.48 18.67 1.52
C ASP A 39 -11.15 17.60 2.56
N CYS A 40 -11.77 16.42 2.45
CA CYS A 40 -11.50 15.31 3.35
C CYS A 40 -10.11 14.70 3.11
N GLU A 41 -9.68 14.58 1.85
CA GLU A 41 -8.33 14.15 1.49
C GLU A 41 -7.29 15.06 2.15
N LYS A 42 -7.45 16.38 2.06
CA LYS A 42 -6.54 17.34 2.67
C LYS A 42 -6.48 17.21 4.21
N GLN A 43 -7.64 17.11 4.86
CA GLN A 43 -7.69 16.93 6.32
C GLN A 43 -7.06 15.59 6.74
N MET A 44 -7.29 14.53 5.97
CA MET A 44 -6.64 13.25 6.21
C MET A 44 -5.12 13.34 6.02
N THR A 45 -4.62 14.05 5.00
CA THR A 45 -3.18 14.29 4.83
C THR A 45 -2.60 15.00 6.07
N GLU A 46 -3.27 16.02 6.61
CA GLU A 46 -2.84 16.74 7.81
C GLU A 46 -2.78 15.79 9.04
N VAL A 47 -3.86 15.03 9.27
CA VAL A 47 -3.91 14.04 10.36
C VAL A 47 -2.79 12.99 10.23
N LEU A 48 -2.60 12.45 9.03
CA LEU A 48 -1.57 11.44 8.78
C LEU A 48 -0.16 12.01 8.91
N HIS A 49 0.06 13.25 8.50
CA HIS A 49 1.32 13.95 8.68
C HIS A 49 1.67 14.12 10.16
N GLU A 50 0.72 14.57 10.98
CA GLU A 50 0.90 14.72 12.42
C GLU A 50 1.16 13.37 13.11
N GLN A 51 0.44 12.31 12.70
CA GLN A 51 0.67 10.95 13.20
C GLN A 51 2.05 10.42 12.83
N ALA A 52 2.52 10.72 11.62
CA ALA A 52 3.83 10.28 11.16
C ALA A 52 4.99 11.03 11.83
N LEU A 53 4.75 12.27 12.25
CA LEU A 53 5.69 12.99 13.11
C LEU A 53 5.63 12.44 14.54
N ASN A 54 4.44 12.26 15.11
CA ASN A 54 4.30 11.78 16.48
C ASN A 54 3.44 10.52 16.54
N TYR A 55 4.10 9.37 16.65
CA TYR A 55 3.43 8.06 16.71
C TYR A 55 2.42 7.95 17.86
N LYS A 56 2.54 8.80 18.91
CA LYS A 56 1.59 8.84 20.03
C LYS A 56 0.20 9.35 19.63
N LEU A 57 0.08 10.00 18.48
CA LEU A 57 -1.19 10.41 17.88
C LEU A 57 -1.84 9.29 17.06
N ASN A 58 -1.15 8.16 16.86
CA ASN A 58 -1.70 6.93 16.30
C ASN A 58 -1.92 5.88 17.40
N PRO A 59 -3.13 5.78 17.99
CA PRO A 59 -3.41 4.82 19.06
C PRO A 59 -3.37 3.36 18.58
N LEU A 60 -3.71 3.11 17.30
CA LEU A 60 -3.68 1.75 16.75
C LEU A 60 -2.24 1.26 16.71
N LEU A 61 -1.33 2.03 16.12
CA LEU A 61 0.11 1.73 16.08
C LEU A 61 0.69 1.52 17.48
N GLN A 62 0.40 2.40 18.44
CA GLN A 62 0.84 2.22 19.82
C GLN A 62 0.36 0.91 20.43
N SER A 63 -0.88 0.52 20.14
CA SER A 63 -1.47 -0.69 20.72
C SER A 63 -0.87 -1.98 20.13
N VAL A 64 -0.68 -2.04 18.81
CA VAL A 64 -0.25 -3.28 18.13
C VAL A 64 1.27 -3.41 18.03
N CYS A 65 2.01 -2.30 17.99
CA CYS A 65 3.47 -2.28 17.87
C CYS A 65 4.19 -1.95 19.18
N LYS A 66 3.51 -2.00 20.33
CA LYS A 66 4.09 -1.62 21.64
C LYS A 66 5.44 -2.30 21.89
N ASP A 67 5.50 -3.62 21.71
CA ASP A 67 6.67 -4.42 22.01
C ASP A 67 7.78 -4.17 20.98
N GLU A 68 7.44 -4.09 19.69
CA GLU A 68 8.38 -3.72 18.64
C GLU A 68 9.00 -2.34 18.85
N ILE A 69 8.20 -1.35 19.26
CA ILE A 69 8.69 0.00 19.55
C ILE A 69 9.71 -0.07 20.68
N GLN A 70 9.41 -0.78 21.76
CA GLN A 70 10.31 -0.92 22.91
C GLN A 70 11.61 -1.66 22.57
N VAL A 71 11.52 -2.74 21.79
CA VAL A 71 12.67 -3.62 21.52
C VAL A 71 13.52 -3.15 20.33
N LEU A 72 12.89 -2.58 19.30
CA LEU A 72 13.55 -2.22 18.04
C LEU A 72 13.83 -0.73 17.92
N CYS A 73 12.96 0.12 18.49
CA CYS A 73 12.90 1.55 18.17
C CYS A 73 13.01 2.48 19.38
N SER A 74 13.29 1.96 20.58
CA SER A 74 13.56 2.78 21.76
C SER A 74 14.75 3.68 21.47
N SER A 75 14.47 4.97 21.24
CA SER A 75 15.49 5.99 21.08
C SER A 75 16.18 6.16 22.43
N GLY A 76 17.46 5.82 22.52
CA GLY A 76 18.30 6.27 23.62
C GLY A 76 18.34 7.80 23.60
N ASP A 77 18.00 8.43 24.72
CA ASP A 77 18.26 9.84 25.04
C ASP A 77 17.40 10.96 24.41
N GLY A 78 16.25 10.66 23.78
CA GLY A 78 15.30 11.71 23.33
C GLY A 78 14.31 12.15 24.42
N THR A 79 14.04 13.46 24.53
CA THR A 79 12.92 13.96 25.35
C THR A 79 11.59 13.40 24.85
N PRO A 80 10.69 12.88 25.70
CA PRO A 80 9.49 12.15 25.28
C PRO A 80 8.47 12.94 24.45
N GLU A 81 8.61 14.26 24.36
CA GLU A 81 7.53 15.16 23.90
C GLU A 81 7.60 15.51 22.41
N GLU A 82 8.72 15.29 21.74
CA GLU A 82 8.88 15.56 20.30
C GLU A 82 9.61 14.39 19.62
N ASP A 83 8.91 13.27 19.45
CA ASP A 83 9.31 12.34 18.38
C ASP A 83 9.11 13.09 17.06
N HIS A 84 10.17 13.23 16.27
CA HIS A 84 10.13 13.87 14.95
C HIS A 84 9.96 12.83 13.84
N GLY A 85 9.15 11.81 14.07
CA GLY A 85 8.89 10.67 13.19
C GLY A 85 9.98 9.60 13.22
N MET A 86 10.84 9.60 14.24
CA MET A 86 11.95 8.66 14.34
C MET A 86 11.45 7.25 14.68
N VAL A 87 10.41 7.13 15.49
CA VAL A 87 9.83 5.82 15.82
C VAL A 87 9.15 5.21 14.60
N GLU A 88 8.33 5.97 13.88
CA GLU A 88 7.71 5.48 12.64
C GLU A 88 8.76 5.12 11.59
N GLU A 89 9.80 5.96 11.41
CA GLU A 89 10.89 5.65 10.48
C GLU A 89 11.60 4.36 10.87
N CYS A 90 11.90 4.16 12.15
CA CYS A 90 12.50 2.94 12.64
C CYS A 90 11.61 1.70 12.35
N LEU A 91 10.30 1.81 12.57
CA LEU A 91 9.36 0.73 12.26
C LEU A 91 9.32 0.43 10.77
N LYS A 92 9.33 1.44 9.89
CA LYS A 92 9.44 1.26 8.43
C LYS A 92 10.74 0.54 8.03
N GLN A 93 11.86 0.87 8.66
CA GLN A 93 13.14 0.18 8.44
C GLN A 93 13.09 -1.27 8.96
N ALA A 94 12.52 -1.50 10.15
CA ALA A 94 12.34 -2.83 10.71
C ALA A 94 11.42 -3.70 9.83
N PHE A 95 10.39 -3.11 9.22
CA PHE A 95 9.52 -3.76 8.24
C PHE A 95 10.31 -4.19 7.00
N LEU A 96 11.11 -3.29 6.43
CA LEU A 96 11.96 -3.59 5.27
C LEU A 96 12.97 -4.71 5.57
N GLN A 97 13.56 -4.69 6.76
CA GLN A 97 14.50 -5.70 7.24
C GLN A 97 13.82 -6.99 7.72
N LYS A 98 12.49 -7.08 7.67
CA LYS A 98 11.68 -8.22 8.15
C LYS A 98 11.92 -8.57 9.62
N ARG A 99 12.17 -7.56 10.46
CA ARG A 99 12.42 -7.69 11.91
C ARG A 99 11.17 -7.58 12.78
N ILE A 100 10.05 -7.11 12.22
CA ILE A 100 8.76 -7.06 12.91
C ILE A 100 8.21 -8.48 13.03
N ILE A 101 7.95 -8.93 14.27
CA ILE A 101 7.50 -10.29 14.57
C ILE A 101 5.98 -10.31 14.70
N ASN A 102 5.39 -9.33 15.40
CA ASN A 102 3.95 -9.27 15.58
C ASN A 102 3.25 -9.00 14.23
N GLN A 103 2.35 -9.90 13.83
CA GLN A 103 1.66 -9.79 12.56
C GLN A 103 0.71 -8.59 12.49
N ALA A 104 0.06 -8.22 13.60
CA ALA A 104 -0.80 -7.04 13.66
C ALA A 104 0.04 -5.75 13.52
N CYS A 105 1.19 -5.68 14.19
CA CYS A 105 2.14 -4.58 14.01
C CYS A 105 2.62 -4.50 12.55
N LYS A 106 2.95 -5.65 11.96
CA LYS A 106 3.41 -5.71 10.57
C LYS A 106 2.37 -5.20 9.57
N VAL A 107 1.09 -5.51 9.81
CA VAL A 107 -0.02 -5.01 9.00
C VAL A 107 -0.16 -3.50 9.18
N GLU A 108 -0.17 -3.00 10.41
CA GLU A 108 -0.30 -1.56 10.68
C GLU A 108 0.86 -0.76 10.04
N VAL A 109 2.10 -1.22 10.19
CA VAL A 109 3.26 -0.56 9.55
C VAL A 109 3.16 -0.62 8.02
N ALA A 110 2.64 -1.71 7.45
CA ALA A 110 2.37 -1.78 6.02
C ALA A 110 1.30 -0.77 5.57
N GLU A 111 0.28 -0.52 6.39
CA GLU A 111 -0.73 0.52 6.14
C GLU A 111 -0.13 1.92 6.14
N LEU A 112 0.70 2.26 7.14
CA LEU A 112 1.44 3.53 7.19
C LEU A 112 2.30 3.73 5.95
N ILE A 113 2.98 2.67 5.50
CA ILE A 113 3.77 2.69 4.27
C ILE A 113 2.87 2.98 3.05
N GLN A 114 1.68 2.40 2.94
CA GLN A 114 0.78 2.72 1.83
C GLN A 114 0.11 4.09 1.95
N GLU A 115 -0.06 4.63 3.15
CA GLU A 115 -0.50 6.01 3.36
C GLU A 115 0.50 7.00 2.74
N GLY A 116 1.79 6.82 3.02
CA GLY A 116 2.88 7.59 2.37
C GLY A 116 2.95 7.41 0.86
N LYS A 117 2.48 6.27 0.32
CA LYS A 117 2.35 6.05 -1.13
C LYS A 117 1.18 6.84 -1.73
N ALA A 118 0.09 6.98 -0.98
CA ALA A 118 -1.10 7.69 -1.41
C ALA A 118 -0.89 9.20 -1.41
N ASP A 119 -0.10 9.73 -0.47
CA ASP A 119 0.41 11.10 -0.55
C ASP A 119 1.77 11.21 0.12
N ILE A 120 2.73 11.85 -0.56
CA ILE A 120 4.10 12.02 -0.04
C ILE A 120 4.12 12.80 1.29
N TYR A 121 3.14 13.66 1.51
CA TYR A 121 3.02 14.44 2.75
C TYR A 121 2.65 13.58 3.98
N ALA A 122 2.09 12.39 3.78
CA ALA A 122 1.92 11.40 4.84
C ALA A 122 3.23 10.66 5.19
N ASP A 123 4.34 10.94 4.47
CA ASP A 123 5.69 10.48 4.82
C ASP A 123 6.64 11.69 4.96
N PRO A 124 6.69 12.33 6.14
CA PRO A 124 7.50 13.53 6.36
C PRO A 124 9.00 13.34 6.08
N MET A 125 9.53 12.13 6.27
CA MET A 125 10.94 11.84 5.99
C MET A 125 11.22 11.82 4.48
N LEU A 126 10.37 11.16 3.70
CA LEU A 126 10.48 11.16 2.24
C LEU A 126 10.22 12.55 1.66
N GLN A 127 9.22 13.26 2.18
CA GLN A 127 8.90 14.62 1.76
C GLN A 127 10.08 15.56 1.97
N ARG A 128 10.74 15.49 3.14
CA ARG A 128 11.92 16.31 3.44
C ARG A 128 13.08 15.99 2.52
N ALA A 129 13.40 14.70 2.37
CA ALA A 129 14.49 14.24 1.51
C ALA A 129 14.30 14.70 0.05
N CYS A 130 13.06 14.78 -0.43
CA CYS A 130 12.73 15.16 -1.80
C CYS A 130 12.22 16.60 -1.97
N ALA A 131 12.28 17.45 -0.94
CA ALA A 131 11.66 18.78 -0.98
C ALA A 131 12.19 19.66 -2.13
N VAL A 132 13.51 19.64 -2.37
CA VAL A 132 14.16 20.42 -3.43
C VAL A 132 13.75 19.90 -4.81
N ASP A 133 13.74 18.57 -5.00
CA ASP A 133 13.36 17.94 -6.26
C ASP A 133 11.88 18.12 -6.59
N LEU A 134 11.01 18.08 -5.58
CA LEU A 134 9.58 18.37 -5.73
C LEU A 134 9.37 19.79 -6.27
N LEU A 135 10.06 20.78 -5.70
CA LEU A 135 9.98 22.16 -6.16
C LEU A 135 10.55 22.32 -7.59
N LYS A 136 11.65 21.62 -7.88
CA LYS A 136 12.36 21.72 -9.16
C LYS A 136 11.61 21.06 -10.32
N TYR A 137 11.07 19.86 -10.11
CA TYR A 137 10.53 19.02 -11.20
C TYR A 137 9.01 18.83 -11.13
N CYS A 138 8.40 18.92 -9.95
CA CYS A 138 7.01 18.53 -9.72
C CYS A 138 6.13 19.69 -9.19
N SER A 139 6.57 20.95 -9.31
CA SER A 139 5.86 22.12 -8.76
C SER A 139 4.45 22.35 -9.32
N ASN A 140 4.19 21.90 -10.55
CA ASN A 140 2.86 22.00 -11.19
C ASN A 140 1.99 20.76 -10.93
N VAL A 141 2.46 19.79 -10.15
CA VAL A 141 1.72 18.57 -9.83
C VAL A 141 1.03 18.76 -8.49
N GLN A 142 -0.28 18.62 -8.46
CA GLN A 142 -1.05 18.70 -7.22
C GLN A 142 -0.83 17.44 -6.36
N SER A 143 -0.80 17.61 -5.04
CA SER A 143 -0.61 16.56 -4.04
C SER A 143 -1.76 15.56 -3.97
N GLY A 144 -1.55 14.44 -3.29
CA GLY A 144 -2.54 13.38 -3.17
C GLY A 144 -2.59 12.42 -4.36
N ASN A 145 -3.25 11.28 -4.15
CA ASN A 145 -3.39 10.19 -5.11
C ASN A 145 -2.05 9.68 -5.71
N GLY A 146 -0.95 9.81 -4.98
CA GLY A 146 0.39 9.34 -5.37
C GLY A 146 1.03 10.12 -6.53
N ARG A 147 0.43 11.25 -6.95
CA ARG A 147 0.85 11.98 -8.15
C ARG A 147 2.27 12.54 -8.05
N LEU A 148 2.63 13.08 -6.89
CA LEU A 148 3.99 13.59 -6.64
C LEU A 148 5.03 12.47 -6.65
N LEU A 149 4.71 11.31 -6.06
CA LEU A 149 5.60 10.14 -6.15
C LEU A 149 5.75 9.65 -7.58
N LYS A 150 4.66 9.63 -8.35
CA LYS A 150 4.73 9.24 -9.76
C LYS A 150 5.60 10.19 -10.58
N CYS A 151 5.50 11.49 -10.30
CA CYS A 151 6.39 12.49 -10.90
C CYS A 151 7.86 12.19 -10.58
N LEU A 152 8.20 12.02 -9.30
CA LEU A 152 9.57 11.70 -8.88
C LEU A 152 10.08 10.37 -9.48
N GLU A 153 9.24 9.35 -9.58
CA GLU A 153 9.58 8.06 -10.20
C GLU A 153 9.94 8.22 -11.68
N VAL A 154 9.22 9.07 -12.42
CA VAL A 154 9.54 9.36 -13.83
C VAL A 154 10.89 10.07 -13.94
N ILE A 155 11.18 11.02 -13.05
CA ILE A 155 12.48 11.71 -13.04
C ILE A 155 13.61 10.76 -12.66
N LEU A 156 13.39 9.83 -11.73
CA LEU A 156 14.37 8.82 -11.33
C LEU A 156 14.80 7.91 -12.51
N GLN A 157 13.91 7.69 -13.48
CA GLN A 157 14.16 6.87 -14.68
C GLN A 157 14.71 7.67 -15.87
N ASP A 158 14.73 9.00 -15.79
CA ASP A 158 15.15 9.89 -16.86
C ASP A 158 16.66 10.16 -16.78
N GLU A 159 17.45 9.60 -17.70
CA GLU A 159 18.91 9.77 -17.73
C GLU A 159 19.37 11.23 -17.91
N SER A 160 18.50 12.10 -18.42
CA SER A 160 18.80 13.52 -18.62
C SER A 160 18.63 14.37 -17.36
N LYS A 161 18.03 13.80 -16.31
CA LYS A 161 17.78 14.48 -15.04
C LYS A 161 18.38 13.69 -13.90
N ALA A 162 18.66 14.40 -12.81
CA ALA A 162 19.10 13.78 -11.58
C ALA A 162 18.28 14.36 -10.43
N LEU A 163 17.74 13.46 -9.63
CA LEU A 163 17.29 13.77 -8.28
C LEU A 163 18.52 13.97 -7.39
N ASP A 164 18.35 14.71 -6.30
CA ASP A 164 19.35 14.76 -5.25
C ASP A 164 19.64 13.36 -4.69
N ASP A 165 20.88 13.12 -4.25
CA ASP A 165 21.31 11.79 -3.77
C ASP A 165 20.49 11.33 -2.56
N GLU A 166 20.10 12.26 -1.68
CA GLU A 166 19.25 11.96 -0.52
C GLU A 166 17.84 11.55 -0.96
N CYS A 167 17.23 12.33 -1.87
CA CYS A 167 15.91 12.00 -2.43
C CYS A 167 15.94 10.66 -3.17
N LYS A 168 16.93 10.46 -4.06
CA LYS A 168 17.09 9.24 -4.84
C LYS A 168 17.18 8.00 -3.96
N THR A 169 18.03 8.05 -2.93
CA THR A 169 18.25 6.92 -2.02
C THR A 169 17.00 6.63 -1.21
N THR A 170 16.35 7.67 -0.67
CA THR A 170 15.17 7.55 0.17
C THR A 170 13.97 7.06 -0.64
N LEU A 171 13.72 7.66 -1.81
CA LEU A 171 12.65 7.27 -2.73
C LEU A 171 12.80 5.81 -3.17
N THR A 172 14.00 5.37 -3.52
CA THR A 172 14.25 3.97 -3.94
C THR A 172 13.92 2.99 -2.81
N LYS A 173 14.36 3.28 -1.57
CA LYS A 173 14.02 2.48 -0.39
C LYS A 173 12.50 2.46 -0.15
N ARG A 174 11.83 3.60 -0.31
CA ARG A 174 10.38 3.72 -0.15
C ARG A 174 9.62 2.94 -1.22
N MET A 175 10.05 2.96 -2.47
CA MET A 175 9.47 2.13 -3.53
C MET A 175 9.54 0.63 -3.20
N GLU A 176 10.65 0.17 -2.63
CA GLU A 176 10.75 -1.21 -2.16
C GLU A 176 9.78 -1.50 -1.00
N MET A 177 9.70 -0.60 -0.02
CA MET A 177 8.74 -0.71 1.08
C MET A 177 7.30 -0.75 0.57
N PHE A 178 6.91 0.12 -0.38
CA PHE A 178 5.57 0.15 -0.97
C PHE A 178 5.21 -1.17 -1.64
N ARG A 179 6.17 -1.79 -2.36
CA ARG A 179 5.98 -3.10 -2.98
C ARG A 179 5.80 -4.20 -1.95
N ASN A 180 6.63 -4.20 -0.89
CA ASN A 180 6.59 -5.21 0.16
C ASN A 180 5.31 -5.09 1.01
N ALA A 181 4.86 -3.87 1.31
CA ALA A 181 3.65 -3.58 2.08
C ALA A 181 2.36 -3.94 1.32
N ALA A 182 2.31 -3.75 0.00
CA ALA A 182 1.14 -4.08 -0.82
C ALA A 182 0.72 -5.56 -0.77
N VAL A 183 1.65 -6.46 -0.40
CA VAL A 183 1.41 -7.91 -0.25
C VAL A 183 0.94 -8.27 1.16
N VAL A 184 1.23 -7.43 2.17
CA VAL A 184 0.90 -7.68 3.58
C VAL A 184 -0.52 -7.23 3.89
N ILE A 185 -0.94 -6.08 3.34
CA ILE A 185 -2.31 -5.59 3.52
C ILE A 185 -3.24 -6.60 2.84
N PRO A 186 -4.27 -7.12 3.55
CA PRO A 186 -5.25 -8.00 2.94
C PRO A 186 -5.92 -7.26 1.78
N GLN A 187 -5.48 -7.56 0.57
CA GLN A 187 -6.17 -7.23 -0.66
C GLN A 187 -7.51 -7.97 -0.56
N ALA A 188 -8.62 -7.27 -0.79
CA ALA A 188 -9.94 -7.86 -0.56
C ALA A 188 -10.06 -9.20 -1.29
N GLU A 189 -10.70 -10.17 -0.64
CA GLU A 189 -10.76 -11.60 -0.98
C GLU A 189 -11.46 -11.93 -2.32
N ASN A 190 -11.56 -10.97 -3.25
CA ASN A 190 -12.32 -11.08 -4.48
C ASN A 190 -11.42 -11.21 -5.70
N LEU A 191 -11.71 -12.22 -6.53
CA LEU A 191 -11.06 -12.48 -7.84
C LEU A 191 -11.07 -11.26 -8.78
N SER A 192 -12.02 -10.33 -8.61
CA SER A 192 -12.08 -9.09 -9.37
C SER A 192 -10.90 -8.16 -9.10
N GLN A 193 -10.37 -8.13 -7.87
CA GLN A 193 -9.25 -7.26 -7.51
C GLN A 193 -7.91 -7.87 -7.95
N LEU A 194 -7.77 -9.20 -7.88
CA LEU A 194 -6.67 -9.93 -8.50
C LEU A 194 -6.60 -9.67 -10.02
N TYR A 195 -7.76 -9.62 -10.68
CA TYR A 195 -7.85 -9.29 -12.10
C TYR A 195 -7.27 -7.90 -12.40
N THR A 196 -7.64 -6.85 -11.66
CA THR A 196 -7.05 -5.51 -11.83
C THR A 196 -5.54 -5.49 -11.62
N GLN A 197 -5.02 -6.19 -10.60
CA GLN A 197 -3.57 -6.26 -10.38
C GLN A 197 -2.82 -6.98 -11.51
N VAL A 198 -3.39 -8.05 -12.07
CA VAL A 198 -2.79 -8.81 -13.17
C VAL A 198 -2.84 -8.00 -14.47
N VAL A 199 -3.90 -7.22 -14.69
CA VAL A 199 -4.07 -6.40 -15.90
C VAL A 199 -3.21 -5.13 -15.88
N ASP A 200 -3.00 -4.52 -14.72
CA ASP A 200 -2.13 -3.34 -14.56
C ASP A 200 -0.63 -3.72 -14.49
N SER A 201 -0.31 -5.01 -14.38
CA SER A 201 1.07 -5.48 -14.40
C SER A 201 1.72 -5.22 -15.77
N PRO A 202 2.99 -4.75 -15.83
CA PRO A 202 3.74 -4.66 -17.09
C PRO A 202 3.89 -6.02 -17.77
N SER A 203 3.74 -7.13 -17.03
CA SER A 203 3.81 -8.51 -17.52
C SER A 203 2.45 -9.09 -17.95
N LYS A 204 1.39 -8.28 -18.07
CA LYS A 204 0.03 -8.75 -18.42
C LYS A 204 -0.04 -9.68 -19.65
N HIS A 205 0.80 -9.43 -20.65
CA HIS A 205 0.87 -10.27 -21.86
C HIS A 205 1.35 -11.69 -21.58
N TYR A 206 2.28 -11.85 -20.64
CA TYR A 206 2.77 -13.16 -20.22
C TYR A 206 1.66 -13.97 -19.54
N PHE A 207 0.90 -13.33 -18.64
CA PHE A 207 -0.24 -13.98 -17.97
C PHE A 207 -1.32 -14.43 -18.97
N LEU A 208 -1.64 -13.61 -19.97
CA LEU A 208 -2.59 -13.97 -21.03
C LEU A 208 -2.08 -15.16 -21.86
N LEU A 209 -0.81 -15.17 -22.25
CA LEU A 209 -0.22 -16.28 -23.00
C LEU A 209 -0.27 -17.60 -22.24
N VAL A 210 0.04 -17.58 -20.94
CA VAL A 210 -0.06 -18.78 -20.08
C VAL A 210 -1.50 -19.26 -20.00
N LEU A 211 -2.46 -18.36 -19.79
CA LEU A 211 -3.88 -18.70 -19.69
C LEU A 211 -4.42 -19.31 -20.99
N PHE A 212 -4.12 -18.71 -22.15
CA PHE A 212 -4.49 -19.28 -23.44
C PHE A 212 -3.81 -20.62 -23.70
N GLY A 213 -2.56 -20.79 -23.27
CA GLY A 213 -1.85 -22.07 -23.34
C GLY A 213 -2.56 -23.17 -22.55
N CYS A 214 -2.93 -22.90 -21.30
CA CYS A 214 -3.66 -23.85 -20.45
C CYS A 214 -5.02 -24.25 -21.06
N VAL A 215 -5.81 -23.28 -21.54
CA VAL A 215 -7.11 -23.54 -22.19
C VAL A 215 -6.93 -24.40 -23.45
N SER A 216 -5.92 -24.11 -24.26
CA SER A 216 -5.61 -24.88 -25.47
C SER A 216 -5.26 -26.33 -25.15
N ILE A 217 -4.46 -26.56 -24.11
CA ILE A 217 -4.09 -27.91 -23.65
C ILE A 217 -5.33 -28.69 -23.18
N VAL A 218 -6.21 -28.06 -22.41
CA VAL A 218 -7.47 -28.69 -21.95
C VAL A 218 -8.38 -29.02 -23.14
N PHE A 219 -8.49 -28.11 -24.11
CA PHE A 219 -9.31 -28.34 -25.30
C PHE A 219 -8.76 -29.48 -26.17
N ILE A 220 -7.44 -29.49 -26.44
CA ILE A 220 -6.78 -30.55 -27.21
C ILE A 220 -6.89 -31.89 -26.51
N SER A 221 -6.66 -31.94 -25.19
CA SER A 221 -6.81 -33.19 -24.42
C SER A 221 -8.26 -33.69 -24.42
N GLY A 222 -9.25 -32.81 -24.29
CA GLY A 222 -10.67 -33.14 -24.44
C GLY A 222 -11.02 -33.71 -25.82
N LEU A 223 -10.49 -33.11 -26.90
CA LEU A 223 -10.69 -33.60 -28.27
C LEU A 223 -10.03 -34.97 -28.49
N LEU A 224 -8.82 -35.17 -27.97
CA LEU A 224 -8.10 -36.44 -28.09
C LEU A 224 -8.81 -37.55 -27.29
N CYS A 225 -9.18 -37.29 -26.04
CA CYS A 225 -9.92 -38.25 -25.20
C CYS A 225 -11.31 -38.57 -25.78
N GLY A 226 -12.02 -37.58 -26.33
CA GLY A 226 -13.31 -37.78 -27.00
C GLY A 226 -13.21 -38.63 -28.27
N ARG A 227 -12.15 -38.45 -29.07
CA ARG A 227 -11.91 -39.27 -30.29
C ARG A 227 -11.47 -40.69 -29.96
N VAL A 228 -10.66 -40.88 -28.91
CA VAL A 228 -10.26 -42.21 -28.45
C VAL A 228 -11.48 -42.97 -27.93
N SER A 229 -12.28 -42.36 -27.05
CA SER A 229 -13.50 -42.98 -26.50
C SER A 229 -14.50 -43.39 -27.59
N ARG A 230 -14.73 -42.54 -28.61
CA ARG A 230 -15.58 -42.89 -29.78
C ARG A 230 -15.04 -44.06 -30.61
N ARG A 231 -13.72 -44.18 -30.78
CA ARG A 231 -13.11 -45.29 -31.51
C ARG A 231 -13.24 -46.62 -30.75
N THR A 232 -13.07 -46.62 -29.43
CA THR A 232 -13.23 -47.84 -28.61
C THR A 232 -14.68 -48.32 -28.59
N ILE A 233 -15.65 -47.40 -28.57
CA ILE A 233 -17.08 -47.75 -28.63
C ILE A 233 -17.46 -48.33 -29.99
N ALA A 234 -16.93 -47.76 -31.09
CA ALA A 234 -17.19 -48.28 -32.45
C ALA A 234 -16.60 -49.68 -32.69
N LEU A 235 -15.49 -50.03 -32.04
CA LEU A 235 -14.87 -51.36 -32.09
C LEU A 235 -15.62 -52.40 -31.24
N LYS A 236 -16.39 -51.99 -30.23
CA LYS A 236 -17.18 -52.88 -29.36
C LYS A 236 -18.55 -53.25 -29.95
N ASN A 237 -19.03 -52.50 -30.95
CA ASN A 237 -20.32 -52.68 -31.62
C ASN A 237 -20.19 -53.38 -33.01
N LYS A 238 -19.04 -53.99 -33.30
CA LYS A 238 -18.78 -54.78 -34.51
C LYS A 238 -18.41 -56.20 -34.10
#